data_AF-A0A6P1CZB3-F1
#
_entry.id   AF-A0A6P1CZB3-F1
#
_cell.length_a   1.000
_cell.length_b   1.000
_cell.length_c   1.000
_cell.angle_alpha   90.00
_cell.angle_beta   90.00
_cell.angle_gamma   90.00
#
_symmetry.space_group_name_H-M   'P 1'
#
loop_
_entity.id
_entity.type
_entity.pdbx_description
1 polymer ?
#
loop_
_entity_poly.entity_id
_entity_poly.type
_entity_poly.pdbx_seq_one_letter_code
_entity_poly.pdbx_strand_id
1 'polypeptide(L)'
;MNLDLSGLQVILNGAEPVRADTLTEFTETYGAHGFRHRAHTPGFGLAEATLPVTIAAQDAEPVTKVFDRAALGSGRAVAAYDDRSGVRLVGCGAPVGQRIAIVDPDRGVELGPSGVGEVWV
;
A
#
# COMPACT_ATOMS: atom_id res chain seq x y z
N MET A 1 -12.96 15.59 -28.01
CA MET A 1 -13.63 15.11 -26.79
C MET A 1 -12.84 15.66 -25.61
N ASN A 2 -13.49 16.28 -24.63
CA ASN A 2 -12.81 16.77 -23.43
C ASN A 2 -12.96 15.70 -22.33
N LEU A 3 -11.86 15.12 -21.86
CA LEU A 3 -11.85 14.18 -20.75
C LEU A 3 -11.86 14.94 -19.43
N ASP A 4 -12.81 14.62 -18.55
CA ASP A 4 -12.91 15.16 -17.19
C ASP A 4 -12.93 14.00 -16.18
N LEU A 5 -11.91 13.97 -15.32
CA LEU A 5 -11.66 12.98 -14.30
C LEU A 5 -11.85 13.54 -12.88
N SER A 6 -12.32 14.78 -12.75
CA SER A 6 -12.49 15.45 -11.44
C SER A 6 -13.47 14.74 -10.50
N GLY A 7 -14.43 14.00 -11.07
CA GLY A 7 -15.41 13.19 -10.35
C GLY A 7 -14.84 11.88 -9.75
N LEU A 8 -13.62 11.47 -10.11
CA LEU A 8 -13.02 10.27 -9.53
C LEU A 8 -12.59 10.53 -8.08
N GLN A 9 -13.26 9.86 -7.15
CA GLN A 9 -12.99 9.95 -5.72
C GLN A 9 -12.19 8.76 -5.18
N VAL A 10 -12.36 7.58 -5.79
CA VAL A 10 -11.73 6.32 -5.39
C VAL A 10 -11.33 5.54 -6.63
N ILE A 11 -10.05 5.19 -6.71
CA ILE A 11 -9.49 4.20 -7.63
C ILE A 11 -8.77 3.17 -6.78
N LEU A 12 -9.40 2.02 -6.58
CA LEU A 12 -8.80 0.92 -5.83
C LEU A 12 -7.60 0.36 -6.61
N ASN A 13 -6.41 0.38 -5.99
CA ASN A 13 -5.19 -0.18 -6.58
C ASN A 13 -4.81 -1.47 -5.84
N GLY A 14 -4.71 -2.57 -6.57
CA GLY A 14 -4.33 -3.91 -6.13
C GLY A 14 -4.25 -4.84 -7.35
N ALA A 15 -4.02 -6.16 -7.23
CA ALA A 15 -3.80 -6.99 -6.04
C ALA A 15 -2.30 -7.19 -5.71
N GLU A 16 -1.41 -6.67 -6.55
CA GLU A 16 0.05 -6.72 -6.39
C GLU A 16 0.59 -5.48 -5.67
N PRO A 17 1.86 -5.48 -5.22
CA PRO A 17 2.47 -4.32 -4.58
C PRO A 17 2.37 -3.06 -5.46
N VAL A 18 1.61 -2.07 -4.99
CA VAL A 18 1.44 -0.79 -5.68
C VAL A 18 2.77 -0.04 -5.70
N ARG A 19 3.17 0.46 -6.87
CA ARG A 19 4.42 1.20 -7.08
C ARG A 19 4.17 2.70 -6.98
N ALA A 20 4.91 3.39 -6.11
CA ALA A 20 4.77 4.84 -5.92
C ALA A 20 4.98 5.62 -7.23
N ASP A 21 5.99 5.25 -8.02
CA ASP A 21 6.30 5.92 -9.30
C ASP A 21 5.12 5.83 -10.27
N THR A 22 4.43 4.68 -10.34
CA THR A 22 3.26 4.51 -11.19
C THR A 22 2.09 5.42 -10.77
N LEU A 23 1.89 5.63 -9.47
CA LEU A 23 0.87 6.57 -8.98
C LEU A 23 1.22 8.01 -9.36
N THR A 24 2.49 8.38 -9.24
CA THR A 24 2.99 9.71 -9.65
C THR A 24 2.83 9.93 -11.15
N GLU A 25 3.33 9.00 -11.97
CA GLU A 25 3.25 9.06 -13.43
C GLU A 25 1.80 9.13 -13.93
N PHE A 26 0.89 8.39 -13.30
CA PHE A 26 -0.54 8.44 -13.61
C PHE A 26 -1.12 9.83 -13.29
N THR A 27 -0.82 10.38 -12.11
CA THR A 27 -1.25 11.74 -11.76
C THR A 27 -0.68 12.78 -12.72
N GLU A 28 0.60 12.70 -13.08
CA GLU A 28 1.23 13.64 -14.01
C GLU A 28 0.56 13.59 -15.39
N THR A 29 0.25 12.39 -15.87
CA THR A 29 -0.38 12.18 -17.17
C THR A 29 -1.82 12.73 -17.21
N TYR A 30 -2.60 12.50 -16.14
CA TYR A 30 -4.04 12.78 -16.12
C TYR A 30 -4.44 14.00 -15.28
N GLY A 31 -3.49 14.67 -14.63
CA GLY A 31 -3.75 15.81 -13.76
C GLY A 31 -4.39 16.99 -14.51
N ALA A 32 -4.00 17.22 -15.76
CA ALA A 32 -4.61 18.24 -16.63
C ALA A 32 -6.09 17.97 -16.93
N HIS A 33 -6.55 16.73 -16.75
CA HIS A 33 -7.95 16.31 -16.88
C HIS A 33 -8.69 16.29 -15.54
N GLY A 34 -8.13 16.86 -14.48
CA GLY A 34 -8.76 16.96 -13.17
C GLY A 34 -8.56 15.74 -12.26
N PHE A 35 -7.71 14.78 -12.67
CA PHE A 35 -7.37 13.66 -11.79
C PHE A 35 -6.60 14.15 -10.55
N ARG A 36 -6.95 13.63 -9.38
CA ARG A 36 -6.36 14.01 -8.08
C ARG A 36 -5.56 12.83 -7.53
N HIS A 37 -4.32 13.04 -7.11
CA HIS A 37 -3.46 11.95 -6.61
C HIS A 37 -4.09 11.16 -5.45
N ARG A 38 -4.75 11.86 -4.53
CA ARG A 38 -5.57 11.28 -3.44
C ARG A 38 -6.73 10.38 -3.86
N ALA A 39 -7.08 10.33 -5.15
CA ALA A 39 -8.06 9.36 -5.65
C ALA A 39 -7.46 7.95 -5.73
N HIS A 40 -6.13 7.80 -5.75
CA HIS A 40 -5.51 6.49 -5.61
C HIS A 40 -5.78 5.92 -4.22
N THR A 41 -6.42 4.77 -4.18
CA THR A 41 -6.79 4.06 -2.95
C THR A 41 -6.11 2.68 -2.97
N PRO A 42 -4.84 2.56 -2.56
CA PRO A 42 -4.19 1.26 -2.42
C PRO A 42 -4.95 0.34 -1.44
N GLY A 43 -5.01 -0.95 -1.76
CA GLY A 43 -5.63 -1.95 -0.90
C GLY A 43 -4.92 -3.31 -1.01
N PHE A 44 -5.16 -4.17 -0.04
CA PHE A 44 -4.75 -5.56 -0.05
C PHE A 44 -5.99 -6.45 0.01
N GLY A 45 -5.98 -7.55 -0.73
CA GLY A 45 -7.12 -8.44 -0.84
C GLY A 45 -6.78 -9.77 -1.49
N LEU A 46 -7.59 -10.79 -1.19
CA LEU A 46 -7.48 -12.16 -1.69
C LEU A 46 -8.86 -12.82 -1.75
N ALA A 47 -8.97 -13.87 -2.56
CA ALA A 47 -10.24 -14.56 -2.79
C ALA A 47 -10.79 -15.23 -1.52
N GLU A 48 -9.90 -15.72 -0.67
CA GLU A 48 -10.19 -16.34 0.63
C GLU A 48 -10.89 -15.37 1.59
N ALA A 49 -10.64 -14.07 1.44
CA ALA A 49 -11.30 -12.99 2.19
C ALA A 49 -12.47 -12.35 1.40
N THR A 50 -13.01 -13.05 0.39
CA THR A 50 -13.95 -12.55 -0.62
C THR A 50 -13.35 -11.50 -1.56
N LEU A 51 -12.82 -10.40 -1.03
CA LEU A 51 -12.00 -9.45 -1.79
C LEU A 51 -11.15 -8.57 -0.85
N PRO A 52 -11.66 -7.53 -0.17
CA PRO A 52 -10.79 -6.61 0.57
C PRO A 52 -10.38 -7.14 1.94
N VAL A 53 -9.09 -7.05 2.23
CA VAL A 53 -8.52 -7.19 3.58
C VAL A 53 -8.24 -5.83 4.19
N THR A 54 -7.55 -4.97 3.45
CA THR A 54 -7.29 -3.58 3.83
C THR A 54 -7.65 -2.62 2.71
N ILE A 55 -8.05 -1.40 3.08
CA ILE A 55 -8.28 -0.31 2.14
C ILE A 55 -7.70 0.98 2.73
N ALA A 56 -6.97 1.75 1.92
CA ALA A 56 -6.51 3.08 2.29
C ALA A 56 -7.69 4.04 2.55
N ALA A 57 -7.49 5.03 3.41
CA ALA A 57 -8.53 6.02 3.69
C ALA A 57 -8.94 6.76 2.40
N GLN A 58 -10.23 7.00 2.24
CA GLN A 58 -10.76 7.80 1.14
C GLN A 58 -10.31 9.27 1.27
N ASP A 59 -10.10 9.93 0.13
CA ASP A 59 -9.70 11.35 0.03
C ASP A 59 -8.37 11.70 0.76
N ALA A 60 -7.52 10.70 1.03
CA ALA A 60 -6.19 10.85 1.58
C ALA A 60 -5.12 10.48 0.55
N GLU A 61 -3.96 11.15 0.61
CA GLU A 61 -2.85 10.79 -0.27
C GLU A 61 -2.31 9.39 0.06
N PRO A 62 -1.91 8.59 -0.95
CA PRO A 62 -1.24 7.31 -0.75
C PRO A 62 -0.04 7.45 0.18
N VAL A 63 -0.02 6.66 1.26
CA VAL A 63 1.10 6.66 2.21
C VAL A 63 2.27 5.89 1.59
N THR A 64 3.44 6.51 1.51
CA THR A 64 4.68 5.83 1.12
C THR A 64 5.73 5.93 2.22
N LYS A 65 6.51 4.87 2.40
CA LYS A 65 7.65 4.82 3.33
C LYS A 65 8.82 4.12 2.70
N VAL A 66 10.02 4.53 3.08
CA VAL A 66 11.26 3.90 2.61
C VAL A 66 11.83 3.05 3.72
N PHE A 67 12.21 1.82 3.39
CA PHE A 67 12.73 0.84 4.34
C PHE A 67 14.10 0.34 3.93
N ASP A 68 14.97 0.08 4.90
CA ASP A 68 16.29 -0.49 4.66
C ASP A 68 16.16 -1.88 4.02
N ARG A 69 16.87 -2.08 2.90
CA ARG A 69 16.76 -3.30 2.08
C ARG A 69 17.29 -4.53 2.80
N ALA A 70 18.39 -4.40 3.55
CA ALA A 70 18.99 -5.52 4.25
C ALA A 70 18.17 -5.90 5.49
N ALA A 71 17.62 -4.90 6.20
CA ALA A 71 16.72 -5.10 7.32
C ALA A 71 15.42 -5.80 6.86
N LEU A 72 14.82 -5.34 5.75
CA LEU A 72 13.64 -6.00 5.18
C LEU A 72 13.93 -7.47 4.84
N GLY A 73 15.04 -7.73 4.16
CA GLY A 73 15.46 -9.09 3.80
C GLY A 73 15.80 -9.99 4.99
N SER A 74 16.00 -9.43 6.18
CA SER A 74 16.23 -10.14 7.44
C SER A 74 15.02 -10.12 8.37
N GLY A 75 13.83 -9.79 7.85
CA GLY A 75 12.57 -9.90 8.61
C GLY A 75 12.20 -8.66 9.42
N ARG A 76 12.81 -7.50 9.14
CA ARG A 76 12.56 -6.25 9.89
C ARG A 76 12.24 -5.05 9.00
N ALA A 77 11.14 -4.38 9.28
CA ALA A 77 10.76 -3.11 8.68
C ALA A 77 11.41 -1.94 9.44
N VAL A 78 12.66 -1.61 9.05
CA VAL A 78 13.41 -0.46 9.57
C VAL A 78 13.37 0.68 8.55
N ALA A 79 13.00 1.89 8.99
CA ALA A 79 12.95 3.05 8.10
C ALA A 79 14.35 3.41 7.59
N ALA A 80 14.46 3.69 6.29
CA ALA A 80 15.64 4.27 5.66
C ALA A 80 15.41 5.76 5.36
N TYR A 81 16.49 6.48 5.06
CA TYR A 81 16.42 7.93 4.84
C TYR A 81 15.81 8.29 3.49
N ASP A 82 16.21 7.59 2.43
CA ASP A 82 15.81 7.87 1.05
C ASP A 82 15.83 6.61 0.18
N ASP A 83 15.37 6.72 -1.06
CA ASP A 83 15.27 5.59 -2.00
C ASP A 83 16.63 5.03 -2.40
N ARG A 84 17.72 5.81 -2.22
CA ARG A 84 19.09 5.34 -2.46
C ARG A 84 19.57 4.40 -1.36
N SER A 85 19.05 4.59 -0.14
CA SER A 85 19.37 3.80 1.04
C SER A 85 18.35 2.69 1.33
N GLY A 86 17.31 2.52 0.51
CA GLY A 86 16.24 1.56 0.81
C GLY A 86 15.32 1.17 -0.33
N VAL A 87 14.13 0.70 0.04
CA VAL A 87 13.03 0.31 -0.83
C VAL A 87 11.80 1.13 -0.42
N ARG A 88 11.23 1.86 -1.37
CA ARG A 88 9.95 2.55 -1.17
C ARG A 88 8.80 1.56 -1.29
N LEU A 89 7.96 1.52 -0.27
CA LEU A 89 6.72 0.72 -0.25
C LEU A 89 5.52 1.66 -0.06
N VAL A 90 4.42 1.31 -0.74
CA VAL A 90 3.12 1.99 -0.59
C VAL A 90 2.30 1.23 0.45
N GLY A 91 1.71 1.94 1.41
CA GLY A 91 0.83 1.34 2.41
C GLY A 91 -0.50 0.92 1.81
N CYS A 92 -1.02 -0.23 2.22
CA CYS A 92 -2.29 -0.80 1.76
C CYS A 92 -3.51 -0.42 2.62
N GLY A 93 -3.34 0.50 3.59
CA GLY A 93 -4.43 1.02 4.41
C GLY A 93 -4.70 0.23 5.68
N ALA A 94 -5.95 0.27 6.14
CA ALA A 94 -6.39 -0.31 7.40
C ALA A 94 -7.31 -1.53 7.19
N PRO A 95 -7.38 -2.47 8.14
CA PRO A 95 -8.27 -3.63 8.06
C PRO A 95 -9.74 -3.24 7.84
N VAL A 96 -10.45 -4.02 7.03
CA VAL A 96 -11.89 -3.88 6.79
C VAL A 96 -12.62 -5.15 7.21
N GLY A 97 -13.39 -5.07 8.30
CA GLY A 97 -14.28 -6.15 8.72
C GLY A 97 -13.62 -7.41 9.29
N GLN A 98 -12.29 -7.49 9.30
CA GLN A 98 -11.51 -8.62 9.82
C GLN A 98 -10.28 -8.17 10.61
N ARG A 99 -9.69 -9.10 11.35
CA ARG A 99 -8.44 -8.87 12.09
C ARG A 99 -7.27 -9.23 11.19
N ILE A 100 -6.12 -8.62 11.46
CA ILE A 100 -4.88 -8.93 10.75
C ILE A 100 -3.80 -9.13 11.79
N ALA A 101 -2.99 -10.16 11.61
CA ALA A 101 -1.76 -10.37 12.36
C ALA A 101 -0.59 -10.57 11.39
N ILE A 102 0.59 -10.10 11.79
CA ILE A 102 1.84 -10.43 11.12
C ILE A 102 2.51 -11.51 11.97
N VAL A 103 2.73 -12.69 11.41
CA VAL A 103 3.06 -13.91 12.16
C VAL A 103 4.39 -14.49 11.70
N ASP A 104 5.20 -14.99 12.65
CA ASP A 104 6.27 -15.95 12.34
C ASP A 104 5.62 -17.30 12.01
N PRO A 105 5.66 -17.75 10.75
CA PRO A 105 4.90 -18.92 10.31
C PRO A 105 5.40 -20.23 10.93
N ASP A 106 6.69 -20.31 11.28
CA ASP A 106 7.28 -21.51 11.86
C ASP A 106 6.89 -21.67 13.34
N ARG A 107 6.73 -20.54 14.04
CA ARG A 107 6.43 -20.52 15.47
C ARG A 107 4.95 -20.32 15.78
N GLY A 108 4.17 -19.79 14.84
CA GLY A 108 2.78 -19.39 15.05
C GLY A 108 2.64 -18.25 16.07
N VAL A 109 3.63 -17.35 16.13
CA VAL A 109 3.66 -16.23 17.10
C VAL A 109 3.51 -14.90 16.37
N GLU A 110 2.61 -14.05 16.88
CA GLU A 110 2.43 -12.70 16.38
C GLU A 110 3.70 -11.86 16.62
N LEU A 111 4.18 -11.24 15.55
CA LEU A 111 5.34 -10.38 15.56
C LEU A 111 4.96 -8.99 16.07
N GLY A 112 5.87 -8.37 16.82
CA GLY A 112 5.70 -7.00 17.27
C GLY A 112 5.81 -5.97 16.12
N PRO A 113 5.63 -4.68 16.44
CA PRO A 113 5.83 -3.60 15.49
C PRO A 113 7.21 -3.71 14.81
N SER A 114 7.23 -3.51 13.49
CA SER A 114 8.40 -3.69 12.60
C SER A 114 8.82 -5.13 12.28
N GLY A 115 8.11 -6.17 12.74
CA GLY A 115 8.30 -7.51 12.20
C GLY A 115 7.81 -7.64 10.76
N VAL A 116 8.51 -8.41 9.94
CA VAL A 116 8.05 -8.85 8.62
C VAL A 116 7.82 -10.35 8.69
N GLY A 117 6.61 -10.78 8.34
CA GLY A 117 6.18 -12.17 8.47
C GLY A 117 4.97 -12.45 7.58
N GLU A 118 4.34 -13.60 7.80
CA GLU A 118 3.14 -13.99 7.08
C GLU A 118 1.93 -13.15 7.53
N VAL A 119 1.07 -12.77 6.59
CA VAL A 119 -0.18 -12.05 6.88
C VAL A 119 -1.27 -13.07 7.17
N TRP A 120 -1.78 -13.10 8.40
CA TRP A 120 -2.94 -13.93 8.78
C TRP A 120 -4.17 -13.03 8.93
N VAL A 121 -5.30 -13.49 8.40
CA VAL A 121 -6.60 -12.81 8.37
C VAL A 121 -7.71 -13.67 8.98
#